data_AF-X1SEX5-F1
#
_entry.id   AF-X1SEX5-F1
#
_cell.length_a   1.000
_cell.length_b   1.000
_cell.length_c   1.000
_cell.angle_alpha   90.00
_cell.angle_beta   90.00
_cell.angle_gamma   90.00
#
_symmetry.space_group_name_H-M   'P 1'
#
loop_
_entity.id
_entity.type
_entity.pdbx_description
1 polymer ?
#
loop_
_entity_poly.entity_id
_entity_poly.type
_entity_poly.pdbx_seq_one_letter_code
_entity_poly.pdbx_strand_id
1 'polypeptide(L)'
;MGDLNSYLNALGKDWIDHENTVDTFKSGGPDDLVKGIAVGWMSYTNSLKKALELGCNVFVTHEPTYYDHRDTNKTMLQRKPVKAKREFIEKSKLTIIRCHDVWDQYPEIGIPMSWGTF
;
A
#
# COMPACT_ATOMS: atom_id res chain seq x y z
N MET A 1 -11.43 6.16 5.70
CA MET A 1 -10.26 5.34 5.26
C MET A 1 -9.29 5.10 6.42
N GLY A 2 -9.24 6.00 7.40
CA GLY A 2 -8.48 5.82 8.64
C GLY A 2 -8.73 4.48 9.30
N ASP A 3 -10.00 4.10 9.50
CA ASP A 3 -10.39 2.82 10.10
C ASP A 3 -9.78 1.61 9.41
N LEU A 4 -9.65 1.63 8.07
CA LEU A 4 -9.05 0.55 7.31
C LEU A 4 -7.54 0.44 7.60
N ASN A 5 -6.81 1.56 7.54
CA ASN A 5 -5.37 1.57 7.85
C ASN A 5 -5.10 1.19 9.31
N SER A 6 -5.91 1.71 10.23
CA SER A 6 -5.86 1.38 11.65
C SER A 6 -6.16 -0.09 11.91
N TYR A 7 -7.17 -0.67 11.24
CA TYR A 7 -7.48 -2.08 11.34
C TYR A 7 -6.32 -2.95 10.85
N LEU A 8 -5.76 -2.65 9.67
CA LEU A 8 -4.63 -3.39 9.12
C LEU A 8 -3.42 -3.34 10.07
N ASN A 9 -3.07 -2.17 10.60
CA ASN A 9 -1.98 -2.03 11.57
C ASN A 9 -2.29 -2.78 12.88
N ALA A 10 -3.52 -2.72 13.38
CA ALA A 10 -3.92 -3.38 14.61
C ALA A 10 -3.83 -4.91 14.55
N LEU A 11 -3.85 -5.51 13.36
CA LEU A 11 -3.56 -6.94 13.19
C LEU A 11 -2.18 -7.28 13.72
N GLY A 12 -1.17 -6.44 13.46
CA GLY A 12 0.23 -6.68 13.85
C GLY A 12 0.66 -6.04 15.17
N LYS A 13 -0.29 -5.59 16.00
CA LYS A 13 -0.03 -4.76 17.19
C LYS A 13 1.01 -5.34 18.16
N ASP A 14 1.14 -6.66 18.22
CA ASP A 14 1.97 -7.36 19.20
C ASP A 14 3.36 -7.74 18.64
N TRP A 15 3.59 -7.62 17.33
CA TRP A 15 4.85 -8.07 16.68
C TRP A 15 5.44 -7.09 15.67
N ILE A 16 4.74 -6.01 15.30
CA ILE A 16 5.25 -4.98 14.39
C ILE A 16 5.78 -3.78 15.17
N ASP A 17 6.96 -3.31 14.78
CA ASP A 17 7.50 -2.02 15.20
C ASP A 17 6.82 -0.90 14.40
N HIS A 18 5.74 -0.35 14.96
CA HIS A 18 4.96 0.71 14.32
C HIS A 18 5.72 2.04 14.15
N GLU A 19 6.83 2.27 14.86
CA GLU A 19 7.66 3.47 14.68
C GLU A 19 8.54 3.37 13.42
N ASN A 20 8.85 2.14 12.97
CA ASN A 20 9.76 1.90 11.84
C ASN A 20 9.11 1.23 10.63
N THR A 21 7.81 0.91 10.71
CA THR A 21 7.07 0.21 9.65
C THR A 21 6.84 1.06 8.39
N VAL A 22 6.70 0.37 7.25
CA VAL A 22 6.24 0.97 5.99
C VAL A 22 4.72 0.88 5.79
N ASP A 23 3.98 0.36 6.77
CA ASP A 23 2.54 0.07 6.69
C ASP A 23 1.68 1.33 6.88
N THR A 24 1.79 2.23 5.90
CA THR A 24 1.24 3.58 5.96
C THR A 24 0.53 3.97 4.66
N PHE A 25 -0.20 5.08 4.70
CA PHE A 25 -0.69 5.74 3.49
C PHE A 25 0.47 6.16 2.58
N LYS A 26 0.41 5.78 1.30
CA LYS A 26 1.34 6.21 0.23
C LYS A 26 0.75 7.29 -0.67
N SER A 27 -0.57 7.45 -0.64
CA SER A 27 -1.32 8.56 -1.21
C SER A 27 -2.68 8.67 -0.53
N GLY A 28 -3.31 9.84 -0.65
CA GLY A 28 -4.59 10.10 0.01
C GLY A 28 -4.43 10.27 1.53
N GLY A 29 -5.49 9.96 2.27
CA GLY A 29 -5.52 10.17 3.71
C GLY A 29 -6.71 9.48 4.39
N PRO A 30 -6.89 9.70 5.70
CA PRO A 30 -7.86 8.97 6.50
C PRO A 30 -9.31 9.41 6.27
N ASP A 31 -9.53 10.62 5.77
CA ASP A 31 -10.79 11.36 5.89
C ASP A 31 -11.91 10.88 4.95
N ASP A 32 -11.56 10.28 3.82
CA ASP A 32 -12.55 9.84 2.83
C ASP A 32 -13.21 8.49 3.20
N LEU A 33 -14.47 8.29 2.79
CA LEU A 33 -15.17 7.01 2.94
C LEU A 33 -14.66 5.97 1.92
N VAL A 34 -14.61 4.70 2.35
CA VAL A 34 -14.28 3.58 1.46
C VAL A 34 -15.51 3.24 0.60
N LYS A 35 -15.34 3.27 -0.73
CA LYS A 35 -16.34 2.86 -1.72
C LYS A 35 -16.06 1.48 -2.29
N GLY A 36 -14.77 1.16 -2.46
CA GLY A 36 -14.29 -0.13 -2.90
C GLY A 36 -12.79 -0.26 -2.66
N ILE A 37 -12.34 -1.47 -2.36
CA ILE A 37 -10.95 -1.81 -2.07
C ILE A 37 -10.45 -2.77 -3.15
N ALA A 38 -9.40 -2.38 -3.84
CA ALA A 38 -8.59 -3.30 -4.63
C ALA A 38 -7.35 -3.70 -3.82
N VAL A 39 -6.91 -4.95 -3.95
CA VAL A 39 -5.72 -5.48 -3.28
C VAL A 39 -4.78 -6.04 -4.33
N GLY A 40 -3.47 -5.78 -4.20
CA GLY A 40 -2.48 -6.35 -5.09
C GLY A 40 -1.07 -6.30 -4.54
N TRP A 41 -0.20 -7.15 -5.09
CA TRP A 41 1.21 -7.22 -4.67
C TRP A 41 1.92 -5.87 -4.84
N MET A 42 1.85 -5.31 -6.05
CA MET A 42 2.44 -4.00 -6.37
C MET A 42 1.35 -3.04 -6.86
N SER A 43 1.48 -1.77 -6.49
CA SER A 43 0.63 -0.67 -6.98
C SER A 43 0.97 -0.25 -8.41
N TYR A 44 1.18 -1.18 -9.34
CA TYR A 44 1.49 -0.85 -10.74
C TYR A 44 0.44 0.07 -11.35
N THR A 45 0.85 1.00 -12.21
CA THR A 45 -0.07 1.98 -12.82
C THR A 45 -1.27 1.33 -13.49
N ASN A 46 -1.10 0.17 -14.15
CA ASN A 46 -2.21 -0.55 -14.77
C ASN A 46 -3.16 -1.18 -13.74
N SER A 47 -2.64 -1.70 -12.62
CA SER A 47 -3.46 -2.20 -11.51
C SER A 47 -4.28 -1.08 -10.87
N LEU A 48 -3.68 0.10 -10.69
CA LEU A 48 -4.38 1.28 -10.16
C LEU A 48 -5.47 1.77 -11.11
N LYS A 49 -5.20 1.80 -12.42
CA LYS A 49 -6.24 2.10 -13.43
C LYS A 49 -7.38 1.09 -13.36
N LYS A 50 -7.05 -0.21 -13.25
CA LYS A 50 -8.08 -1.25 -13.17
C LYS A 50 -8.93 -1.13 -11.90
N ALA A 51 -8.32 -0.77 -10.77
CA ALA A 51 -9.06 -0.50 -9.54
C ALA A 51 -10.07 0.63 -9.71
N LEU A 52 -9.67 1.73 -10.35
CA LEU A 52 -10.57 2.85 -10.66
C LEU A 52 -11.72 2.44 -11.59
N GLU A 53 -11.43 1.65 -12.64
CA GLU A 53 -12.46 1.10 -13.54
C GLU A 53 -13.50 0.26 -12.80
N LEU A 54 -13.08 -0.46 -11.76
CA LEU A 54 -13.96 -1.27 -10.91
C LEU A 54 -14.68 -0.46 -9.82
N GLY A 55 -14.51 0.87 -9.80
CA GLY A 55 -15.13 1.76 -8.82
C GLY A 55 -14.45 1.77 -7.45
N CYS A 56 -13.26 1.19 -7.32
CA CYS A 56 -12.49 1.25 -6.08
C CYS A 56 -11.84 2.63 -5.91
N ASN A 57 -11.84 3.13 -4.68
CA ASN A 57 -11.15 4.37 -4.29
C ASN A 57 -10.04 4.14 -3.27
N VAL A 58 -9.78 2.87 -2.92
CA VAL A 58 -8.63 2.43 -2.13
C VAL A 58 -7.91 1.31 -2.88
N PHE A 59 -6.58 1.36 -2.88
CA PHE A 59 -5.73 0.25 -3.27
C PHE A 59 -4.80 -0.13 -2.12
N VAL A 60 -4.88 -1.38 -1.63
CA VAL A 60 -3.93 -1.91 -0.65
C VAL A 60 -2.81 -2.64 -1.39
N THR A 61 -1.58 -2.15 -1.25
CA THR A 61 -0.37 -2.70 -1.88
C THR A 61 0.52 -3.37 -0.85
N HIS A 62 1.24 -4.42 -1.25
CA HIS A 62 2.28 -5.01 -0.42
C HIS A 62 3.63 -4.29 -0.64
N GLU A 63 4.08 -4.23 -1.89
CA GLU A 63 5.35 -3.63 -2.30
C GLU A 63 5.31 -2.10 -2.43
N PRO A 64 6.49 -1.43 -2.50
CA PRO A 64 6.59 0.01 -2.64
C PRO A 64 5.85 0.61 -3.82
N THR A 65 5.37 1.85 -3.64
CA THR A 65 4.64 2.57 -4.70
C THR A 65 5.56 3.33 -5.66
N TYR A 66 6.73 3.75 -5.21
CA TYR A 66 7.71 4.56 -5.95
C TYR A 66 9.07 3.86 -6.07
N TYR A 67 9.08 2.52 -6.02
CA TYR A 67 10.23 1.66 -6.35
C TYR A 67 11.45 1.85 -5.45
N ASP A 68 11.22 2.26 -4.21
CA ASP A 68 12.19 2.35 -3.12
C ASP A 68 11.50 1.85 -1.84
N HIS A 69 12.18 1.07 -1.01
CA HIS A 69 11.50 0.38 0.11
C HIS A 69 10.70 1.33 1.00
N ARG A 70 11.13 2.58 1.21
CA ARG A 70 10.39 3.57 2.01
C ARG A 70 9.59 4.57 1.21
N ASP A 71 9.66 4.53 -0.12
CA ASP A 71 9.02 5.49 -1.01
C ASP A 71 9.52 6.94 -0.83
N THR A 72 10.70 7.14 -0.23
CA THR A 72 11.26 8.47 0.10
C THR A 72 12.51 8.84 -0.69
N ASN A 73 13.05 7.93 -1.49
CA ASN A 73 14.25 8.21 -2.29
C ASN A 73 14.04 9.36 -3.29
N LYS A 74 14.66 10.51 -3.01
CA LYS A 74 14.52 11.74 -3.81
C LYS A 74 14.89 11.53 -5.28
N THR A 75 15.95 10.80 -5.58
CA THR A 75 16.41 10.55 -6.97
C THR A 75 15.39 9.70 -7.73
N MET A 76 14.82 8.67 -7.09
CA MET A 76 13.77 7.84 -7.67
C MET A 76 12.51 8.64 -7.95
N LEU A 77 12.09 9.49 -6.99
CA LEU A 77 10.93 10.37 -7.15
C LEU A 77 11.08 11.38 -8.30
N GLN A 78 12.31 11.71 -8.72
CA GLN A 78 12.54 12.58 -9.87
C GLN A 78 12.45 11.88 -11.23
N ARG A 79 12.42 10.54 -11.28
CA ARG A 79 12.34 9.80 -12.53
C ARG A 79 11.00 10.07 -13.22
N LYS A 80 11.04 10.36 -14.53
CA LYS A 80 9.85 10.62 -15.36
C LYS A 80 8.67 9.62 -15.13
N PRO A 81 8.88 8.29 -15.13
CA PRO A 81 7.78 7.36 -14.89
C PRO A 81 7.17 7.48 -13.49
N VAL A 82 7.97 7.79 -12.46
CA VAL A 82 7.50 7.96 -11.08
C VAL A 82 6.69 9.24 -10.94
N LYS A 83 7.14 10.34 -11.55
CA LYS A 83 6.37 11.59 -11.62
C LYS A 83 5.02 11.38 -12.29
N ALA A 84 5.01 10.74 -13.46
CA ALA A 84 3.77 10.47 -14.20
C ALA A 84 2.79 9.60 -13.38
N LYS A 85 3.30 8.59 -12.66
CA LYS A 85 2.51 7.77 -11.76
C LYS A 85 1.93 8.59 -10.60
N ARG A 86 2.73 9.45 -9.97
CA ARG A 86 2.30 10.29 -8.85
C ARG A 86 1.22 11.29 -9.27
N GLU A 87 1.41 11.98 -10.40
CA GLU A 87 0.41 12.89 -10.96
C GLU A 87 -0.90 12.17 -11.28
N PHE A 88 -0.84 10.95 -11.82
CA PHE A 88 -2.01 10.12 -12.07
C PHE A 88 -2.76 9.77 -10.77
N ILE A 89 -2.02 9.34 -9.74
CA ILE A 89 -2.59 9.00 -8.42
C ILE A 89 -3.27 10.24 -7.81
N GLU A 90 -2.59 11.38 -7.76
CA GLU A 90 -3.10 12.64 -7.23
C GLU A 90 -4.38 13.08 -7.97
N LYS A 91 -4.38 13.07 -9.31
CA LYS A 91 -5.55 13.44 -10.12
C LYS A 91 -6.73 12.49 -9.91
N SER A 92 -6.47 11.20 -9.73
CA SER A 92 -7.51 10.20 -9.53
C SER A 92 -8.12 10.21 -8.12
N LYS A 93 -7.50 10.92 -7.17
CA LYS A 93 -7.85 10.87 -5.74
C LYS A 93 -7.86 9.44 -5.17
N LEU A 94 -7.02 8.57 -5.73
CA LEU A 94 -6.90 7.19 -5.26
C LEU A 94 -6.05 7.16 -4.00
N THR A 95 -6.61 6.60 -2.93
CA THR A 95 -5.87 6.33 -1.70
C THR A 95 -5.12 5.01 -1.85
N ILE A 96 -3.81 5.03 -1.58
CA ILE A 96 -2.97 3.84 -1.57
C ILE A 96 -2.52 3.61 -0.13
N ILE A 97 -2.83 2.43 0.41
CA ILE A 97 -2.35 1.98 1.73
C ILE A 97 -1.33 0.88 1.48
N ARG A 98 -0.19 0.93 2.18
CA ARG A 98 0.74 -0.19 2.18
C ARG A 98 0.49 -1.09 3.38
N CYS A 99 0.51 -2.39 3.14
CA CYS A 99 0.45 -3.42 4.16
C CYS A 99 1.51 -4.47 3.80
N HIS A 100 2.72 -4.26 4.30
CA HIS A 100 3.91 -5.04 4.03
C HIS A 100 4.30 -5.82 5.26
N ASP A 101 4.70 -5.14 6.34
CA ASP A 101 5.33 -5.78 7.50
C ASP A 101 4.32 -6.67 8.25
N VAL A 102 3.08 -6.18 8.42
CA VAL A 102 1.97 -6.96 9.00
C VAL A 102 1.72 -8.23 8.20
N TRP A 103 1.69 -8.14 6.86
CA TRP A 103 1.40 -9.28 5.98
C TRP A 103 2.57 -10.25 5.87
N ASP A 104 3.81 -9.76 5.86
CA ASP A 104 5.00 -10.61 5.90
C ASP A 104 5.04 -11.42 7.18
N GLN A 105 4.80 -10.77 8.32
CA GLN A 105 4.99 -11.41 9.63
C GLN A 105 3.69 -11.98 10.21
N TYR A 106 2.61 -12.03 9.42
CA TYR A 106 1.34 -12.54 9.92
C TYR A 106 1.51 -14.00 10.39
N PRO A 107 1.12 -14.35 11.63
CA PRO A 107 1.30 -15.69 12.15
C PRO A 107 0.69 -16.76 11.24
N GLU A 108 1.41 -17.85 11.03
CA GLU A 108 1.02 -19.03 10.25
C GLU A 108 0.89 -18.83 8.72
N ILE A 109 0.42 -17.67 8.26
CA ILE A 109 0.12 -17.42 6.83
C ILE A 109 0.95 -16.31 6.18
N GLY A 110 1.78 -15.60 6.94
CA GLY A 110 2.67 -14.57 6.41
C GLY A 110 3.69 -15.12 5.41
N ILE A 111 4.33 -14.25 4.62
CA ILE A 111 5.18 -14.66 3.49
C ILE A 111 6.26 -15.68 3.88
N PRO A 112 7.10 -15.46 4.91
CA PRO A 112 8.13 -16.41 5.31
C PRO A 112 7.57 -17.75 5.78
N MET A 113 6.41 -17.75 6.46
CA MET A 113 5.79 -18.96 6.98
C MET A 113 5.12 -19.77 5.86
N SER A 114 4.38 -19.09 4.99
CA SER A 114 3.79 -19.69 3.79
C SER A 114 4.85 -20.32 2.89
N TRP A 115 6.06 -19.75 2.85
CA TRP A 115 7.17 -20.21 2.03
C TRP A 115 8.20 -21.04 2.80
N GLY A 116 7.96 -21.33 4.08
CA GLY A 116 8.86 -22.11 4.93
C GLY A 116 8.43 -23.56 5.13
N THR A 117 7.29 -23.95 4.55
CA THR A 117 6.61 -25.24 4.82
C THR A 117 6.84 -26.32 3.76
N PHE A 118 7.82 -26.14 2.87
CA PHE A 118 8.20 -27.10 1.83
C PHE A 118 9.61 -27.67 2.02
#